data_AF-A0A3R5QZQ6-F1
#
_entry.id   AF-A0A3R5QZQ6-F1
#
_cell.length_a   1.000
_cell.length_b   1.000
_cell.length_c   1.000
_cell.angle_alpha   90.00
_cell.angle_beta   90.00
_cell.angle_gamma   90.00
#
_symmetry.space_group_name_H-M   'P 1'
#
loop_
_entity.id
_entity.type
_entity.pdbx_description
1 polymer ?
#
loop_
_entity_poly.entity_id
_entity_poly.type
_entity_poly.pdbx_seq_one_letter_code
_entity_poly.pdbx_strand_id
1 'polypeptide(L)'
;MGLFNVSATIIIFISFVIWVIYRLILWRKNKKINYLREICMNIFFIYLLVVLSLTLFKMGELMISSHFNRSINIIPVIETIRMFNGRGSLRIAIYNVVGNSLVLIPFGFMLPILFEKTNKISKIAFYGAMTSIFIEFCQYFTANNTTDIDDVILNTFGAVIGLVCYRIFNKILKIIKLNHLVEKITDKENNKLLRLAIKPLSVMVAATLVLCSIAFYKNTYSNKLSDKDLYVQAFNQFSGQLVASKNLKENKILLIDNKDYLELEDMPKTIGNRYVRDASVQMDMRNRDHGYYVDILYSDNGHKAQVVAFGKNKSSKTIEINFNGKLIKEELKPKEFFIVAHPANENLAENSDVYNFGRGECKDLTIKFYDDKGKEDKDMEDSFGHN
;
A
#
# COMPACT_ATOMS: atom_id res chain seq x y z
N MET A 1 5.44 -4.38 -7.24
CA MET A 1 4.10 -4.02 -6.71
C MET A 1 3.76 -2.60 -7.05
N GLY A 2 2.59 -2.38 -7.66
CA GLY A 2 2.08 -1.08 -8.06
C GLY A 2 1.81 -0.15 -6.88
N LEU A 3 2.87 0.24 -6.20
CA LEU A 3 2.93 1.17 -5.10
C LEU A 3 3.38 2.51 -5.67
N PHE A 4 2.75 3.57 -5.21
CA PHE A 4 3.25 4.91 -5.44
C PHE A 4 3.38 5.65 -4.13
N ASN A 5 4.46 6.41 -4.01
CA ASN A 5 4.88 6.95 -2.75
C ASN A 5 4.81 8.47 -2.78
N VAL A 6 4.36 9.05 -1.67
CA VAL A 6 4.44 10.50 -1.42
C VAL A 6 5.32 10.70 -0.20
N SER A 7 6.32 11.58 -0.30
CA SER A 7 7.22 11.84 0.83
C SER A 7 6.46 12.40 2.04
N ALA A 8 6.63 11.77 3.20
CA ALA A 8 6.06 12.23 4.46
C ALA A 8 6.50 13.64 4.80
N THR A 9 7.77 13.97 4.53
CA THR A 9 8.35 15.29 4.82
C THR A 9 7.61 16.40 4.09
N ILE A 10 7.23 16.18 2.83
CA ILE A 10 6.46 17.13 2.02
C ILE A 10 5.05 17.31 2.60
N ILE A 11 4.37 16.21 2.94
CA ILE A 11 3.02 16.25 3.53
C ILE A 11 3.03 16.99 4.86
N ILE A 12 3.98 16.68 5.75
CA ILE A 12 4.15 17.31 7.06
C ILE A 12 4.47 18.79 6.90
N PHE A 13 5.38 19.16 5.99
CA PHE A 13 5.74 20.54 5.75
C PHE A 13 4.55 21.36 5.24
N ILE A 14 3.83 20.87 4.23
CA ILE A 14 2.63 21.54 3.70
C ILE A 14 1.57 21.67 4.79
N SER A 15 1.35 20.62 5.58
CA SER A 15 0.41 20.66 6.70
C SER A 15 0.80 21.71 7.73
N PHE A 16 2.09 21.80 8.08
CA PHE A 16 2.61 22.83 8.97
C PHE A 16 2.39 24.24 8.41
N VAL A 17 2.68 24.48 7.13
CA VAL A 17 2.46 25.77 6.47
C VAL A 17 0.98 26.15 6.49
N ILE A 18 0.07 25.22 6.14
CA ILE A 18 -1.38 25.44 6.20
C ILE A 18 -1.81 25.80 7.62
N TRP A 19 -1.30 25.09 8.63
CA TRP A 19 -1.59 25.36 10.03
C TRP A 19 -1.14 26.76 10.45
N VAL A 20 0.10 27.15 10.14
CA VAL A 20 0.65 28.47 10.47
C VAL A 20 -0.18 29.58 9.79
N ILE A 21 -0.48 29.46 8.50
CA ILE A 21 -1.33 30.42 7.78
C ILE A 21 -2.70 30.53 8.45
N TYR A 22 -3.33 29.39 8.78
CA TYR A 22 -4.62 29.37 9.45
C TYR A 22 -4.57 30.08 10.83
N ARG A 23 -3.52 29.85 11.63
CA ARG A 23 -3.31 30.54 12.91
C ARG A 23 -3.11 32.04 12.73
N LEU A 24 -2.32 32.46 11.73
CA LEU A 24 -2.11 33.89 11.43
C LEU A 24 -3.41 34.59 11.01
N ILE A 25 -4.27 33.92 10.23
CA ILE A 25 -5.59 34.44 9.87
C ILE A 25 -6.48 34.61 11.12
N LEU A 26 -6.48 33.63 12.02
CA LEU A 26 -7.23 33.71 13.28
C LEU A 26 -6.69 34.81 14.19
N TRP A 27 -5.36 35.00 14.24
CA TRP A 27 -4.73 36.09 14.98
C TRP A 27 -5.25 37.43 14.49
N ARG A 28 -5.17 37.70 13.19
CA ARG A 28 -5.64 38.97 12.63
C ARG A 28 -7.11 39.27 12.93
N LYS A 29 -7.96 38.24 13.04
CA LYS A 29 -9.39 38.40 13.34
C LYS A 29 -9.68 38.60 14.84
N ASN A 30 -8.87 38.03 15.73
CA ASN A 30 -9.09 38.08 17.17
C ASN A 30 -8.16 39.08 17.87
N LYS A 31 -8.70 40.19 18.37
CA LYS A 31 -7.92 41.28 19.00
C LYS A 31 -7.30 40.93 20.37
N LYS A 32 -7.68 39.82 21.00
CA LYS A 32 -7.11 39.36 22.29
C LYS A 32 -6.66 37.91 22.15
N ILE A 33 -5.34 37.69 22.17
CA ILE A 33 -4.74 36.35 22.08
C ILE A 33 -4.25 35.90 23.44
N ASN A 34 -4.54 34.65 23.76
CA ASN A 34 -3.93 33.96 24.88
C ASN A 34 -2.72 33.15 24.38
N TYR A 35 -1.51 33.69 24.59
CA TYR A 35 -0.27 33.07 24.13
C TYR A 35 -0.04 31.65 24.68
N LEU A 36 -0.38 31.39 25.95
CA LEU A 36 -0.25 30.06 26.54
C LEU A 36 -1.13 29.03 25.84
N ARG A 37 -2.38 29.42 25.53
CA ARG A 37 -3.29 28.56 24.76
C ARG A 37 -2.77 28.30 23.36
N GLU A 38 -2.20 29.31 22.69
CA GLU A 38 -1.60 29.13 21.36
C GLU A 38 -0.43 28.14 21.40
N ILE A 39 0.45 28.24 22.41
CA ILE A 39 1.55 27.29 22.59
C ILE A 39 1.01 25.86 22.76
N CYS A 40 0.03 25.66 23.64
CA CYS A 40 -0.59 24.34 23.83
C CYS A 40 -1.28 23.80 22.57
N MET A 41 -1.97 24.66 21.81
CA MET A 41 -2.58 24.27 20.53
C MET A 41 -1.54 23.83 19.49
N ASN A 42 -0.39 24.51 19.43
CA ASN A 42 0.70 24.15 18.51
C ASN A 42 1.40 22.85 18.94
N ILE A 43 1.65 22.64 20.23
CA ILE A 43 2.18 21.38 20.76
C ILE A 43 1.22 20.24 20.41
N PHE A 44 -0.08 20.44 20.61
CA PHE A 44 -1.09 19.45 20.26
C PHE A 44 -1.11 19.14 18.76
N PHE A 45 -0.98 20.15 17.90
CA PHE A 45 -0.88 19.96 16.46
C PHE A 45 0.38 19.18 16.04
N ILE A 46 1.54 19.52 16.60
CA ILE A 46 2.79 18.79 16.34
C ILE A 46 2.67 17.33 16.78
N TYR A 47 2.08 17.08 17.95
CA TYR A 47 1.77 15.72 18.41
C TYR A 47 0.89 14.96 17.40
N LEU A 48 -0.16 15.58 16.86
CA LEU A 48 -1.00 14.94 15.83
C LEU A 48 -0.23 14.61 14.56
N LEU A 49 0.73 15.45 14.13
CA LEU A 49 1.61 15.14 13.01
C LEU A 49 2.52 13.95 13.30
N VAL A 50 3.04 13.83 14.53
CA VAL A 50 3.81 12.66 14.97
C VAL A 50 2.95 11.40 14.95
N VAL A 51 1.71 11.47 15.45
CA VAL A 51 0.77 10.34 15.39
C VAL A 51 0.55 9.89 13.95
N LEU A 52 0.23 10.81 13.03
CA LEU A 52 0.08 10.50 11.61
C LEU A 52 1.36 9.90 11.01
N SER A 53 2.53 10.40 11.43
CA SER A 53 3.81 9.87 10.96
C SER A 53 4.11 8.46 11.44
N LEU A 54 3.68 8.10 12.65
CA LEU A 54 3.87 6.76 13.19
C LEU A 54 2.87 5.76 12.62
N THR A 55 1.66 6.20 12.26
CA THR A 55 0.59 5.30 11.82
C THR A 55 0.49 5.16 10.30
N LEU A 56 0.69 6.23 9.54
CA LEU A 56 0.48 6.25 8.08
C LEU A 56 1.75 6.11 7.25
N PHE A 57 2.88 6.63 7.75
CA PHE A 57 4.11 6.70 6.97
C PHE A 57 5.05 5.54 7.31
N LYS A 58 5.47 4.80 6.28
CA LYS A 58 6.48 3.74 6.39
C LYS A 58 7.76 4.20 5.71
N MET A 59 8.90 4.04 6.39
CA MET A 59 10.21 4.48 5.90
C MET A 59 10.22 5.96 5.43
N GLY A 60 9.39 6.81 6.05
CA GLY A 60 9.29 8.23 5.67
C GLY A 60 8.42 8.50 4.42
N GLU A 61 7.63 7.53 3.97
CA GLU A 61 6.76 7.65 2.79
C GLU A 61 5.33 7.21 3.08
N LEU A 62 4.37 7.91 2.47
CA LEU A 62 3.00 7.44 2.31
C LEU A 62 2.95 6.53 1.08
N MET A 63 3.04 5.23 1.32
CA MET A 63 2.99 4.22 0.26
C MET A 63 1.54 3.84 -0.01
N ILE A 64 1.05 4.10 -1.23
CA ILE A 64 -0.34 3.84 -1.61
C ILE A 64 -0.39 2.66 -2.57
N SER A 65 -1.26 1.69 -2.26
CA SER A 65 -1.46 0.51 -3.09
C SER A 65 -2.45 0.77 -4.22
N SER A 66 -2.01 0.50 -5.45
CA SER A 66 -2.89 0.47 -6.62
C SER A 66 -3.63 -0.87 -6.78
N HIS A 67 -3.21 -1.90 -6.04
CA HIS A 67 -3.90 -3.20 -5.97
C HIS A 67 -4.98 -3.16 -4.87
N PHE A 68 -6.10 -3.83 -5.14
CA PHE A 68 -7.29 -3.86 -4.28
C PHE A 68 -7.41 -5.12 -3.41
N ASN A 69 -6.34 -5.90 -3.24
CA ASN A 69 -6.32 -7.01 -2.29
C ASN A 69 -6.18 -6.46 -0.87
N ARG A 70 -7.31 -5.97 -0.34
CA ARG A 70 -7.42 -5.34 0.98
C ARG A 70 -8.19 -6.23 1.92
N SER A 71 -7.72 -6.34 3.16
CA SER A 71 -8.41 -7.04 4.22
C SER A 71 -8.95 -6.03 5.23
N ILE A 72 -10.20 -6.24 5.64
CA ILE A 72 -10.82 -5.48 6.72
C ILE A 72 -11.23 -6.49 7.77
N ASN A 73 -10.62 -6.42 8.95
CA ASN A 73 -11.12 -7.13 10.11
C ASN A 73 -12.12 -6.24 10.85
N ILE A 74 -13.39 -6.62 10.76
CA ILE A 74 -14.50 -5.96 11.47
C ILE A 74 -14.95 -6.74 12.70
N ILE A 75 -14.39 -7.92 12.96
CA ILE A 75 -14.78 -8.73 14.11
C ILE A 75 -13.82 -8.44 15.27
N PRO A 76 -14.31 -7.82 16.36
CA PRO A 76 -13.45 -7.47 17.48
C PRO A 76 -12.83 -8.70 18.12
N VAL A 77 -11.62 -8.54 18.62
CA VAL A 77 -10.87 -9.43 19.50
C VAL A 77 -10.44 -10.74 18.83
N ILE A 78 -10.84 -10.99 17.58
CA ILE A 78 -10.50 -12.23 16.85
C ILE A 78 -9.01 -12.29 16.52
N GLU A 79 -8.45 -11.24 15.92
CA GLU A 79 -7.02 -11.24 15.60
C GLU A 79 -6.19 -11.18 16.87
N THR A 80 -6.62 -10.39 17.87
CA THR A 80 -6.03 -10.40 19.20
C THR A 80 -5.99 -11.83 19.78
N ILE A 81 -7.10 -12.57 19.82
CA ILE A 81 -7.16 -13.96 20.31
C ILE A 81 -6.29 -14.90 19.48
N ARG A 82 -6.28 -14.78 18.14
CA ARG A 82 -5.43 -15.59 17.25
C ARG A 82 -3.95 -15.40 17.54
N MET A 83 -3.53 -14.18 17.88
CA MET A 83 -2.16 -13.89 18.30
C MET A 83 -1.83 -14.52 19.66
N PHE A 84 -2.76 -14.51 20.62
CA PHE A 84 -2.57 -15.15 21.94
C PHE A 84 -2.60 -16.69 21.89
N ASN A 85 -3.30 -17.29 20.91
CA ASN A 85 -3.52 -18.75 20.83
C ASN A 85 -2.52 -19.52 19.93
N GLY A 86 -1.36 -18.96 19.59
CA GLY A 86 -0.23 -19.74 19.05
C GLY A 86 0.30 -19.38 17.67
N ARG A 87 -0.15 -18.28 17.03
CA ARG A 87 0.47 -17.75 15.80
C ARG A 87 1.42 -16.57 16.01
N GLY A 88 1.50 -16.02 17.23
CA GLY A 88 2.40 -14.92 17.58
C GLY A 88 3.00 -15.08 18.98
N SER A 89 4.15 -14.46 19.24
CA SER A 89 4.70 -14.42 20.60
C SER A 89 3.85 -13.50 21.49
N LEU A 90 3.65 -13.89 22.76
CA LEU A 90 2.94 -13.09 23.78
C LEU A 90 3.44 -11.64 23.82
N ARG A 91 4.74 -11.44 23.60
CA ARG A 91 5.39 -10.14 23.54
C ARG A 91 4.86 -9.25 22.41
N ILE A 92 4.61 -9.83 21.23
CA ILE A 92 4.07 -9.09 20.07
C ILE A 92 2.62 -8.70 20.34
N ALA A 93 1.81 -9.60 20.90
CA ALA A 93 0.42 -9.30 21.23
C ALA A 93 0.31 -8.16 22.26
N ILE A 94 1.12 -8.19 23.32
CA ILE A 94 1.19 -7.10 24.31
C ILE A 94 1.66 -5.80 23.66
N TYR A 95 2.67 -5.86 22.79
CA TYR A 95 3.17 -4.67 22.10
C TYR A 95 2.11 -4.02 21.22
N ASN A 96 1.28 -4.79 20.51
CA ASN A 96 0.19 -4.25 19.71
C ASN A 96 -0.89 -3.61 20.58
N VAL A 97 -1.34 -4.31 21.63
CA VAL A 97 -2.39 -3.81 22.54
C VAL A 97 -1.95 -2.51 23.23
N VAL A 98 -0.74 -2.51 23.79
CA VAL A 98 -0.19 -1.34 24.49
C VAL A 98 0.15 -0.25 23.49
N GLY A 99 0.82 -0.58 22.39
CA GLY A 99 1.22 0.36 21.34
C GLY A 99 0.04 1.15 20.82
N ASN A 100 -1.03 0.47 20.40
CA ASN A 100 -2.23 1.14 19.87
C ASN A 100 -2.90 1.98 20.96
N SER A 101 -3.08 1.46 22.18
CA SER A 101 -3.66 2.26 23.27
C SER A 101 -2.84 3.51 23.62
N LEU A 102 -1.50 3.45 23.59
CA LEU A 102 -0.63 4.56 23.97
C LEU A 102 -0.76 5.76 23.02
N VAL A 103 -1.03 5.52 21.73
CA VAL A 103 -1.05 6.56 20.69
C VAL A 103 -2.03 7.69 21.02
N LEU A 104 -3.23 7.37 21.51
CA LEU A 104 -4.27 8.36 21.82
C LEU A 104 -4.35 8.80 23.30
N ILE A 105 -3.47 8.34 24.19
CA ILE A 105 -3.42 8.86 25.57
C ILE A 105 -3.17 10.37 25.62
N PRO A 106 -2.15 10.92 24.92
CA PRO A 106 -1.92 12.37 24.93
C PRO A 106 -3.10 13.14 24.32
N PHE A 107 -3.80 12.57 23.33
CA PHE A 107 -5.02 13.13 22.78
C PHE A 107 -6.12 13.28 23.85
N GLY A 108 -6.41 12.20 24.57
CA GLY A 108 -7.38 12.19 25.66
C GLY A 108 -7.05 13.13 26.82
N PHE A 109 -5.76 13.34 27.06
CA PHE A 109 -5.24 14.28 28.07
C PHE A 109 -5.37 15.74 27.64
N MET A 110 -4.99 16.06 26.39
CA MET A 110 -4.92 17.43 25.89
C MET A 110 -6.28 18.02 25.54
N LEU A 111 -7.20 17.20 25.03
CA LEU A 111 -8.52 17.69 24.59
C LEU A 111 -9.30 18.42 25.70
N PRO A 112 -9.44 17.89 26.93
CA PRO A 112 -10.16 18.58 28.01
C PRO A 112 -9.39 19.75 28.64
N ILE A 113 -8.06 19.84 28.43
CA ILE A 113 -7.26 21.04 28.77
C ILE A 113 -7.63 22.19 27.85
N LEU A 114 -7.78 21.91 26.55
CA LEU A 114 -8.05 22.93 25.55
C LEU A 114 -9.54 23.29 25.45
N PHE A 115 -10.44 22.33 25.73
CA PHE A 115 -11.88 22.48 25.52
C PHE A 115 -12.69 21.90 26.68
N GLU A 116 -13.28 22.75 27.53
CA GLU A 116 -13.88 22.30 28.79
C GLU A 116 -14.97 21.23 28.62
N LYS A 117 -15.87 21.40 27.64
CA LYS A 117 -17.00 20.46 27.47
C LYS A 117 -16.57 19.06 26.97
N THR A 118 -15.30 18.85 26.62
CA THR A 118 -14.81 17.50 26.30
C THR A 118 -14.41 16.72 27.55
N ASN A 119 -14.45 17.30 28.76
CA ASN A 119 -14.20 16.58 30.02
C ASN A 119 -15.34 15.60 30.42
N LYS A 120 -15.84 14.83 29.46
CA LYS A 120 -16.84 13.77 29.61
C LYS A 120 -16.34 12.53 28.90
N ILE A 121 -16.45 11.37 29.54
CA ILE A 121 -16.01 10.08 28.97
C ILE A 121 -16.64 9.85 27.60
N SER A 122 -17.95 10.06 27.47
CA SER A 122 -18.66 9.89 26.19
C SER A 122 -18.13 10.81 25.07
N LYS A 123 -17.72 12.04 25.39
CA LYS A 123 -17.15 12.97 24.40
C LYS A 123 -15.74 12.56 24.01
N ILE A 124 -14.89 12.19 24.96
CA ILE A 124 -13.52 11.74 24.68
C ILE A 124 -13.53 10.43 23.89
N ALA A 125 -14.36 9.48 24.31
CA ALA A 125 -14.53 8.23 23.58
C ALA A 125 -15.00 8.48 22.14
N PHE A 126 -16.00 9.36 21.95
CA PHE A 126 -16.45 9.72 20.60
C PHE A 126 -15.33 10.34 19.75
N TYR A 127 -14.61 11.36 20.26
CA TYR A 127 -13.54 12.00 19.49
C TYR A 127 -12.34 11.08 19.26
N GLY A 128 -12.00 10.24 20.24
CA GLY A 128 -10.97 9.21 20.10
C GLY A 128 -11.32 8.18 19.02
N ALA A 129 -12.55 7.66 19.07
CA ALA A 129 -13.06 6.72 18.07
C ALA A 129 -13.08 7.33 16.66
N MET A 130 -13.59 8.56 16.50
CA MET A 130 -13.60 9.23 15.20
C MET A 130 -12.18 9.48 14.67
N THR A 131 -11.24 9.83 15.54
CA THR A 131 -9.83 10.02 15.17
C THR A 131 -9.22 8.70 14.72
N SER A 132 -9.46 7.61 15.45
CA SER A 132 -8.94 6.29 15.09
C SER A 132 -9.55 5.75 13.81
N ILE A 133 -10.87 5.90 13.62
CA ILE A 133 -11.54 5.50 12.37
C ILE A 133 -10.96 6.27 11.19
N PHE A 134 -10.65 7.56 11.35
CA PHE A 134 -10.00 8.33 10.29
C PHE A 134 -8.60 7.79 9.95
N ILE A 135 -7.81 7.42 10.97
CA ILE A 135 -6.47 6.83 10.77
C ILE A 135 -6.60 5.49 10.04
N GLU A 136 -7.45 4.58 10.53
CA GLU A 136 -7.71 3.28 9.91
C GLU A 136 -8.21 3.41 8.47
N PHE A 137 -9.12 4.36 8.23
CA PHE A 137 -9.61 4.67 6.89
C PHE A 137 -8.48 5.13 5.96
N CYS A 138 -7.54 5.93 6.45
CA CYS A 138 -6.36 6.30 5.66
C CYS A 138 -5.45 5.09 5.41
N GLN A 139 -5.21 4.25 6.43
CA GLN A 139 -4.37 3.05 6.34
C GLN A 139 -4.91 2.01 5.35
N TYR A 140 -6.23 1.92 5.20
CA TYR A 140 -6.88 1.07 4.20
C TYR A 140 -6.37 1.30 2.77
N PHE A 141 -5.94 2.52 2.43
CA PHE A 141 -5.38 2.85 1.12
C PHE A 141 -3.86 2.69 1.05
N THR A 142 -3.19 2.47 2.18
CA THR A 142 -1.72 2.32 2.24
C THR A 142 -1.28 0.89 1.92
N ALA A 143 0.02 0.71 1.67
CA ALA A 143 0.63 -0.58 1.34
C ALA A 143 0.35 -1.72 2.34
N ASN A 144 -0.03 -1.40 3.59
CA ASN A 144 -0.39 -2.42 4.58
C ASN A 144 -1.69 -3.14 4.20
N ASN A 145 -2.61 -2.44 3.53
CA ASN A 145 -3.90 -2.95 3.05
C ASN A 145 -4.74 -3.69 4.12
N THR A 146 -4.44 -3.49 5.40
CA THR A 146 -5.10 -4.11 6.56
C THR A 146 -5.67 -3.03 7.45
N THR A 147 -6.95 -3.14 7.79
CA THR A 147 -7.63 -2.31 8.78
C THR A 147 -8.22 -3.21 9.85
N ASP A 148 -8.04 -2.85 11.13
CA ASP A 148 -8.51 -3.65 12.27
C ASP A 148 -9.40 -2.84 13.21
N ILE A 149 -10.59 -3.37 13.51
CA ILE A 149 -11.50 -2.79 14.49
C ILE A 149 -10.90 -2.77 15.91
N ASP A 150 -10.00 -3.71 16.21
CA ASP A 150 -9.31 -3.76 17.51
C ASP A 150 -8.47 -2.50 17.73
N ASP A 151 -7.86 -1.95 16.67
CA ASP A 151 -7.04 -0.74 16.76
C ASP A 151 -7.91 0.47 17.09
N VAL A 152 -9.12 0.56 16.53
CA VAL A 152 -10.12 1.59 16.89
C VAL A 152 -10.53 1.49 18.35
N ILE A 153 -10.79 0.28 18.84
CA ILE A 153 -11.21 0.04 20.22
C ILE A 153 -10.07 0.41 21.19
N LEU A 154 -8.86 -0.05 20.92
CA LEU A 154 -7.68 0.20 21.75
C LEU A 154 -7.29 1.69 21.77
N ASN A 155 -7.26 2.35 20.62
CA ASN A 155 -7.05 3.79 20.53
C ASN A 155 -8.12 4.58 21.31
N THR A 156 -9.38 4.18 21.20
CA THR A 156 -10.49 4.80 21.95
C THR A 156 -10.30 4.61 23.46
N PHE A 157 -9.89 3.43 23.89
CA PHE A 157 -9.56 3.13 25.28
C PHE A 157 -8.39 3.99 25.77
N GLY A 158 -7.33 4.13 24.97
CA GLY A 158 -6.22 5.04 25.19
C GLY A 158 -6.66 6.48 25.42
N ALA A 159 -7.56 7.00 24.59
CA ALA A 159 -8.13 8.34 24.79
C ALA A 159 -8.86 8.47 26.14
N VAL A 160 -9.62 7.46 26.56
CA VAL A 160 -10.28 7.46 27.87
C VAL A 160 -9.28 7.42 29.02
N ILE A 161 -8.19 6.64 28.91
CA ILE A 161 -7.08 6.67 29.88
C ILE A 161 -6.49 8.08 29.97
N GLY A 162 -6.25 8.72 28.82
CA GLY A 162 -5.77 10.11 28.77
C GLY A 162 -6.66 11.10 29.54
N LEU A 163 -7.99 10.94 29.44
CA LEU A 163 -8.94 11.73 30.23
C LEU A 163 -8.80 11.48 31.74
N VAL A 164 -8.60 10.23 32.16
CA VAL A 164 -8.37 9.89 33.56
C VAL A 164 -7.08 10.53 34.06
N CYS A 165 -5.99 10.45 33.28
CA CYS A 165 -4.73 11.13 33.58
C CYS A 165 -4.93 12.65 33.73
N TYR A 166 -5.71 13.28 32.84
CA TYR A 166 -6.04 14.70 32.95
C TYR A 166 -6.81 15.03 34.23
N ARG A 167 -7.80 14.21 34.59
CA ARG A 167 -8.59 14.45 35.82
C ARG A 167 -7.74 14.35 37.07
N ILE A 168 -6.81 13.39 37.12
CA ILE A 168 -5.83 13.26 38.21
C ILE A 168 -4.92 14.49 38.23
N PHE A 169 -4.35 14.86 37.09
CA PHE A 169 -3.50 16.04 36.93
C PHE A 169 -4.21 17.32 37.41
N ASN A 170 -5.45 17.55 36.98
CA ASN A 170 -6.24 18.72 37.39
C ASN A 170 -6.56 18.71 38.89
N LYS A 171 -6.79 17.52 39.49
CA LYS A 171 -6.96 17.38 40.95
C LYS A 171 -5.69 17.77 41.69
N ILE A 172 -4.52 17.32 41.22
CA ILE A 172 -3.21 17.70 41.78
C ILE A 172 -3.00 19.21 41.67
N LEU A 173 -3.26 19.81 40.51
CA LEU A 173 -3.14 21.26 40.31
C LEU A 173 -4.02 22.07 41.25
N LYS A 174 -5.24 21.59 41.57
CA LYS A 174 -6.11 22.23 42.57
C LYS A 174 -5.53 22.17 43.98
N ILE A 175 -4.93 21.03 44.36
CA ILE A 175 -4.29 20.86 45.67
C ILE A 175 -3.13 21.85 45.83
N ILE A 176 -2.31 22.03 44.79
CA ILE A 176 -1.18 22.98 44.80
C ILE A 176 -1.57 24.41 44.39
N LYS A 177 -2.88 24.71 44.24
CA LYS A 177 -3.43 26.04 43.88
C LYS A 177 -2.94 26.61 42.53
N LEU A 178 -2.58 25.75 41.58
CA LEU A 178 -2.15 26.11 40.21
C LEU A 178 -3.20 25.86 39.12
N ASN A 179 -4.44 25.49 39.48
CA ASN A 179 -5.54 25.25 38.52
C ASN A 179 -5.85 26.47 37.64
N HIS A 180 -5.56 27.68 38.11
CA HIS A 180 -5.72 28.91 37.35
C HIS A 180 -4.92 28.91 36.02
N LEU A 181 -3.83 28.14 35.91
CA LEU A 181 -3.07 27.99 34.67
C LEU A 181 -3.88 27.25 33.60
N VAL A 182 -4.54 26.15 33.99
CA VAL A 182 -5.42 25.39 33.10
C VAL A 182 -6.64 26.25 32.73
N GLU A 183 -7.27 26.91 33.69
CA GLU A 183 -8.44 27.76 33.44
C GLU A 183 -8.16 28.93 32.50
N LYS A 184 -6.92 29.45 32.47
CA LYS A 184 -6.50 30.44 31.47
C LYS A 184 -6.46 29.84 30.07
N ILE A 185 -6.02 28.60 29.93
CA ILE A 185 -5.83 27.93 28.63
C ILE A 185 -7.16 27.37 28.09
N THR A 186 -8.01 26.87 28.98
CA THR A 186 -9.23 26.16 28.62
C THR A 186 -10.26 27.08 27.99
N ASP A 187 -10.74 26.68 26.81
CA ASP A 187 -11.88 27.33 26.16
C ASP A 187 -13.20 26.87 26.81
N LYS A 188 -13.88 27.81 27.47
CA LYS A 188 -15.18 27.60 28.12
C LYS A 188 -16.35 27.75 27.14
N GLU A 189 -16.16 28.45 26.01
CA GLU A 189 -17.20 28.71 25.01
C GLU A 189 -17.15 27.70 23.86
N ASN A 190 -17.77 26.54 24.06
CA ASN A 190 -17.59 25.41 23.16
C ASN A 190 -18.79 25.10 22.25
N ASN A 191 -18.95 25.85 21.15
CA ASN A 191 -19.84 25.46 20.03
C ASN A 191 -19.09 25.28 18.70
N LYS A 192 -17.75 25.35 18.69
CA LYS A 192 -16.96 25.41 17.45
C LYS A 192 -15.73 24.50 17.42
N LEU A 193 -15.49 23.59 18.37
CA LEU A 193 -14.32 22.67 18.32
C LEU A 193 -14.18 22.00 16.94
N LEU A 194 -15.25 21.33 16.49
CA LEU A 194 -15.27 20.68 15.18
C LEU A 194 -15.04 21.70 14.06
N ARG A 195 -15.65 22.89 14.15
CA ARG A 195 -15.53 23.97 13.16
C ARG A 195 -14.12 24.57 13.11
N LEU A 196 -13.39 24.59 14.23
CA LEU A 196 -12.01 25.07 14.35
C LEU A 196 -11.02 24.07 13.77
N ALA A 197 -11.28 22.77 13.95
CA ALA A 197 -10.43 21.70 13.44
C ALA A 197 -10.68 21.41 11.95
N ILE A 198 -11.95 21.35 11.52
CA ILE A 198 -12.34 20.90 10.18
C ILE A 198 -11.79 21.80 9.06
N LYS A 199 -11.68 23.11 9.30
CA LYS A 199 -11.20 24.05 8.28
C LYS A 199 -9.76 23.76 7.86
N PRO A 200 -8.74 23.87 8.74
CA PRO A 200 -7.37 23.56 8.35
C PRO A 200 -7.22 22.09 7.94
N LEU A 201 -7.89 21.17 8.64
CA LEU A 201 -7.79 19.74 8.34
C LEU A 201 -8.32 19.40 6.95
N SER A 202 -9.45 19.97 6.53
CA SER A 202 -9.99 19.74 5.17
C SER A 202 -9.05 20.23 4.08
N VAL A 203 -8.37 21.37 4.29
CA VAL A 203 -7.37 21.90 3.35
C VAL A 203 -6.13 21.00 3.31
N MET A 204 -5.68 20.50 4.47
CA MET A 204 -4.57 19.54 4.54
C MET A 204 -4.91 18.24 3.81
N VAL A 205 -6.08 17.66 4.06
CA VAL A 205 -6.55 16.44 3.39
C VAL A 205 -6.65 16.66 1.87
N ALA A 206 -7.23 17.78 1.43
CA ALA A 206 -7.30 18.11 0.01
C ALA A 206 -5.90 18.25 -0.62
N ALA A 207 -4.96 18.93 0.06
CA ALA A 207 -3.59 19.05 -0.42
C ALA A 207 -2.90 17.68 -0.54
N THR A 208 -3.06 16.80 0.47
CA THR A 208 -2.53 15.43 0.42
C THR A 208 -3.15 14.64 -0.73
N LEU A 209 -4.47 14.71 -0.95
CA LEU A 209 -5.13 14.04 -2.08
C LEU A 209 -4.61 14.51 -3.44
N VAL A 210 -4.33 15.80 -3.59
CA VAL A 210 -3.69 16.35 -4.80
C VAL A 210 -2.28 15.77 -4.98
N LEU A 211 -1.47 15.72 -3.92
CA LEU A 211 -0.14 15.09 -3.99
C LEU A 211 -0.22 13.60 -4.36
N CYS A 212 -1.16 12.86 -3.77
CA CYS A 212 -1.40 11.46 -4.09
C CYS A 212 -1.83 11.29 -5.56
N SER A 213 -2.67 12.20 -6.07
CA SER A 213 -3.10 12.19 -7.49
C SER A 213 -1.95 12.46 -8.45
N ILE A 214 -1.07 13.41 -8.10
CA ILE A 214 0.15 13.71 -8.87
C ILE A 214 1.09 12.50 -8.85
N ALA A 215 1.32 11.90 -7.67
CA ALA A 215 2.17 10.72 -7.53
C ALA A 215 1.60 9.54 -8.30
N PHE A 216 0.29 9.29 -8.23
CA PHE A 216 -0.39 8.27 -9.02
C PHE A 216 -0.16 8.49 -10.52
N TYR A 217 -0.37 9.71 -11.03
CA TYR A 217 -0.19 10.01 -12.45
C TYR A 217 1.26 9.84 -12.91
N LYS A 218 2.24 10.21 -12.07
CA LYS A 218 3.67 10.06 -12.36
C LYS A 218 4.13 8.60 -12.37
N ASN A 219 3.52 7.73 -11.56
CA ASN A 219 3.93 6.34 -11.40
C ASN A 219 3.09 5.35 -12.24
N THR A 220 2.16 5.86 -13.04
CA THR A 220 1.30 5.04 -13.91
C THR A 220 1.33 5.57 -15.34
N TYR A 221 1.04 4.70 -16.29
CA TYR A 221 1.18 4.98 -17.72
C TYR A 221 -0.16 4.83 -18.43
N SER A 222 -0.41 5.66 -19.45
CA SER A 222 -1.67 5.59 -20.19
C SER A 222 -1.73 4.33 -21.06
N ASN A 223 -2.88 3.66 -21.10
CA ASN A 223 -3.16 2.59 -22.05
C ASN A 223 -3.21 3.03 -23.52
N LYS A 224 -3.24 4.34 -23.80
CA LYS A 224 -3.24 4.88 -25.16
C LYS A 224 -1.84 4.95 -25.78
N LEU A 225 -0.80 4.74 -24.97
CA LEU A 225 0.58 4.74 -25.46
C LEU A 225 0.83 3.52 -26.37
N SER A 226 1.62 3.74 -27.42
CA SER A 226 2.19 2.62 -28.16
C SER A 226 3.12 1.82 -27.24
N ASP A 227 3.36 0.55 -27.55
CA ASP A 227 4.20 -0.33 -26.73
C ASP A 227 5.62 0.23 -26.58
N LYS A 228 6.13 0.86 -27.65
CA LYS A 228 7.42 1.54 -27.65
C LYS A 228 7.42 2.79 -26.77
N ASP A 229 6.37 3.63 -26.84
CA ASP A 229 6.29 4.84 -26.01
C ASP A 229 6.08 4.50 -24.53
N LEU A 230 5.27 3.47 -24.26
CA LEU A 230 5.09 2.91 -22.92
C LEU A 230 6.43 2.43 -22.37
N TYR A 231 7.18 1.67 -23.15
CA TYR A 231 8.52 1.22 -22.79
C TYR A 231 9.46 2.40 -22.51
N VAL A 232 9.57 3.36 -23.43
CA VAL A 232 10.44 4.54 -23.25
C VAL A 232 10.06 5.32 -21.99
N GLN A 233 8.77 5.54 -21.71
CA GLN A 233 8.35 6.28 -20.52
C GLN A 233 8.58 5.51 -19.23
N ALA A 234 8.34 4.20 -19.23
CA ALA A 234 8.45 3.37 -18.03
C ALA A 234 9.88 2.94 -17.69
N PHE A 235 10.75 2.88 -18.70
CA PHE A 235 12.08 2.28 -18.62
C PHE A 235 13.21 3.17 -19.13
N ASN A 236 12.99 4.49 -19.30
CA ASN A 236 13.96 5.44 -19.86
C ASN A 236 15.37 5.43 -19.21
N GLN A 237 15.51 4.81 -18.04
CA GLN A 237 16.77 4.71 -17.29
C GLN A 237 17.52 3.38 -17.51
N PHE A 238 16.97 2.43 -18.27
CA PHE A 238 17.55 1.10 -18.49
C PHE A 238 18.12 0.95 -19.90
N SER A 239 19.22 0.22 -20.04
CA SER A 239 19.97 0.06 -21.29
C SER A 239 19.40 -0.99 -22.26
N GLY A 240 18.31 -1.67 -21.90
CA GLY A 240 17.72 -2.74 -22.69
C GLY A 240 17.02 -2.26 -23.96
N GLN A 241 16.53 -3.20 -24.76
CA GLN A 241 15.70 -2.95 -25.93
C GLN A 241 14.38 -3.71 -25.81
N LEU A 242 13.25 -3.05 -26.06
CA LEU A 242 11.98 -3.74 -26.21
C LEU A 242 12.02 -4.66 -27.44
N VAL A 243 11.86 -5.96 -27.23
CA VAL A 243 11.94 -6.98 -28.29
C VAL A 243 10.61 -7.67 -28.57
N ALA A 244 9.72 -7.77 -27.58
CA ALA A 244 8.36 -8.26 -27.76
C ALA A 244 7.41 -7.65 -26.72
N SER A 245 6.11 -7.70 -27.00
CA SER A 245 5.07 -7.29 -26.08
C SER A 245 3.80 -8.11 -26.30
N LYS A 246 3.01 -8.28 -25.24
CA LYS A 246 1.72 -8.97 -25.31
C LYS A 246 0.68 -8.26 -24.45
N ASN A 247 -0.46 -7.93 -25.05
CA ASN A 247 -1.59 -7.38 -24.32
C ASN A 247 -2.45 -8.53 -23.82
N LEU A 248 -2.65 -8.58 -22.50
CA LEU A 248 -3.51 -9.54 -21.84
C LEU A 248 -4.76 -8.83 -21.30
N LYS A 249 -5.69 -9.60 -20.75
CA LYS A 249 -6.97 -9.07 -20.27
C LYS A 249 -6.75 -8.07 -19.12
N GLU A 250 -5.96 -8.45 -18.13
CA GLU A 250 -5.77 -7.70 -16.87
C GLU A 250 -4.43 -6.96 -16.80
N ASN A 251 -3.48 -7.31 -17.67
CA ASN A 251 -2.13 -6.78 -17.66
C ASN A 251 -1.56 -6.66 -19.09
N LYS A 252 -0.39 -6.05 -19.19
CA LYS A 252 0.41 -5.97 -20.40
C LYS A 252 1.81 -6.42 -20.05
N ILE A 253 2.35 -7.31 -20.86
CA ILE A 253 3.68 -7.86 -20.64
C ILE A 253 4.62 -7.31 -21.70
N LEU A 254 5.80 -6.87 -21.26
CA LEU A 254 6.88 -6.39 -22.12
C LEU A 254 8.08 -7.30 -21.93
N LEU A 255 8.75 -7.64 -23.03
CA LEU A 255 10.01 -8.39 -23.02
C LEU A 255 11.14 -7.48 -23.48
N ILE A 256 12.14 -7.35 -22.61
CA ILE A 256 13.28 -6.45 -22.77
C ILE A 256 14.54 -7.29 -22.89
N ASP A 257 15.31 -7.08 -23.95
CA ASP A 257 16.63 -7.68 -24.15
C ASP A 257 17.71 -6.75 -23.59
N ASN A 258 18.44 -7.23 -22.57
CA ASN A 258 19.59 -6.54 -21.98
C ASN A 258 20.93 -7.15 -22.41
N LYS A 259 20.94 -7.97 -23.47
CA LYS A 259 22.07 -8.78 -23.98
C LYS A 259 22.47 -9.96 -23.08
N ASP A 260 22.74 -9.69 -21.80
CA ASP A 260 23.14 -10.73 -20.86
C ASP A 260 21.95 -11.49 -20.27
N TYR A 261 20.76 -10.87 -20.26
CA TYR A 261 19.52 -11.48 -19.79
C TYR A 261 18.32 -10.91 -20.53
N LEU A 262 17.25 -11.70 -20.60
CA LEU A 262 15.92 -11.26 -20.99
C LEU A 262 15.11 -10.92 -19.74
N GLU A 263 14.40 -9.81 -19.78
CA GLU A 263 13.58 -9.33 -18.67
C GLU A 263 12.12 -9.24 -19.11
N LEU A 264 11.27 -10.02 -18.46
CA LEU A 264 9.83 -9.99 -18.61
C LEU A 264 9.23 -9.06 -17.56
N GLU A 265 8.65 -7.96 -18.00
CA GLU A 265 8.01 -6.97 -17.13
C GLU A 265 6.49 -7.12 -17.18
N ASP A 266 5.89 -7.40 -16.03
CA ASP A 266 4.44 -7.40 -15.87
C ASP A 266 3.93 -6.00 -15.51
N MET A 267 3.03 -5.49 -16.35
CA MET A 267 2.37 -4.20 -16.17
C MET A 267 0.85 -4.39 -16.01
N PRO A 268 0.34 -4.65 -14.80
CA PRO A 268 -1.08 -4.78 -14.54
C PRO A 268 -1.84 -3.47 -14.78
N LYS A 269 -3.11 -3.61 -15.17
CA LYS A 269 -4.05 -2.50 -15.28
C LYS A 269 -4.45 -2.03 -13.89
N THR A 270 -4.56 -0.72 -13.73
CA THR A 270 -5.02 -0.05 -12.51
C THR A 270 -6.13 0.97 -12.83
N ILE A 271 -6.51 1.76 -11.83
CA ILE A 271 -7.57 2.77 -11.87
C ILE A 271 -7.45 3.63 -13.13
N GLY A 272 -8.58 3.79 -13.83
CA GLY A 272 -8.64 4.57 -15.08
C GLY A 272 -8.01 3.87 -16.29
N ASN A 273 -7.87 2.53 -16.25
CA ASN A 273 -7.28 1.72 -17.31
C ASN A 273 -5.85 2.17 -17.64
N ARG A 274 -5.07 2.52 -16.61
CA ARG A 274 -3.64 2.85 -16.71
C ARG A 274 -2.82 1.62 -16.37
N TYR A 275 -1.56 1.59 -16.77
CA TYR A 275 -0.62 0.53 -16.42
C TYR A 275 0.29 0.98 -15.29
N VAL A 276 0.66 0.07 -14.39
CA VAL A 276 1.66 0.29 -13.35
C VAL A 276 2.71 -0.81 -13.46
N ARG A 277 3.97 -0.52 -13.12
CA ARG A 277 5.00 -1.56 -13.04
C ARG A 277 4.79 -2.39 -11.77
N ASP A 278 4.84 -3.71 -11.88
CA ASP A 278 4.65 -4.60 -10.74
C ASP A 278 5.88 -5.47 -10.47
N ALA A 279 6.05 -6.53 -11.25
CA ALA A 279 7.08 -7.53 -11.08
C ALA A 279 7.87 -7.71 -12.37
N SER A 280 9.13 -8.10 -12.22
CA SER A 280 10.04 -8.38 -13.33
C SER A 280 10.67 -9.75 -13.11
N VAL A 281 10.69 -10.58 -14.14
CA VAL A 281 11.38 -11.88 -14.12
C VAL A 281 12.51 -11.86 -15.13
N GLN A 282 13.67 -12.35 -14.71
CA GLN A 282 14.87 -12.36 -15.54
C GLN A 282 15.26 -13.78 -15.92
N MET A 283 15.57 -13.96 -17.20
CA MET A 283 16.12 -15.18 -17.79
C MET A 283 17.55 -14.90 -18.23
N ASP A 284 18.52 -15.64 -17.68
CA ASP A 284 19.94 -15.51 -18.05
C ASP A 284 20.16 -15.97 -19.50
N MET A 285 20.77 -15.10 -20.30
CA MET A 285 21.11 -15.35 -21.70
C MET A 285 22.63 -15.45 -21.93
N ARG A 286 23.46 -15.35 -20.88
CA ARG A 286 24.91 -15.45 -21.01
C ARG A 286 25.28 -16.82 -21.58
N ASN A 287 26.01 -16.80 -22.70
CA ASN A 287 26.39 -17.99 -23.46
C ASN A 287 25.21 -18.80 -24.04
N ARG A 288 24.03 -18.19 -24.20
CA ARG A 288 22.86 -18.82 -24.84
C ARG A 288 22.38 -17.97 -26.02
N ASP A 289 22.18 -18.61 -27.17
CA ASP A 289 21.64 -17.95 -28.36
C ASP A 289 20.11 -18.08 -28.48
N HIS A 290 19.52 -19.01 -27.72
CA HIS A 290 18.11 -19.39 -27.71
C HIS A 290 17.76 -20.05 -26.37
N GLY A 291 16.45 -20.25 -26.15
CA GLY A 291 15.92 -20.90 -24.96
C GLY A 291 14.63 -20.23 -24.53
N TYR A 292 14.00 -20.78 -23.50
CA TYR A 292 12.79 -20.20 -22.92
C TYR A 292 12.81 -20.23 -21.40
N TYR A 293 11.89 -19.45 -20.84
CA TYR A 293 11.58 -19.37 -19.43
C TYR A 293 10.07 -19.37 -19.26
N VAL A 294 9.61 -19.92 -18.15
CA VAL A 294 8.19 -19.98 -17.79
C VAL A 294 7.97 -19.26 -16.48
N ASP A 295 7.11 -18.27 -16.49
CA ASP A 295 6.65 -17.58 -15.30
C ASP A 295 5.18 -17.87 -15.03
N ILE A 296 4.81 -17.85 -13.76
CA ILE A 296 3.44 -18.09 -13.29
C ILE A 296 2.98 -16.85 -12.54
N LEU A 297 2.13 -16.08 -13.20
CA LEU A 297 1.56 -14.86 -12.66
C LEU A 297 0.38 -15.22 -11.76
N TYR A 298 0.62 -15.23 -10.46
CA TYR A 298 -0.43 -15.47 -9.46
C TYR A 298 -1.25 -14.20 -9.22
N SER A 299 -2.57 -14.38 -9.12
CA SER A 299 -3.53 -13.34 -8.75
C SER A 299 -4.50 -13.87 -7.70
N ASP A 300 -5.34 -12.99 -7.15
CA ASP A 300 -6.40 -13.37 -6.18
C ASP A 300 -5.85 -14.12 -4.95
N ASN A 301 -4.79 -13.60 -4.33
CA ASN A 301 -4.07 -14.22 -3.21
C ASN A 301 -3.54 -15.62 -3.49
N GLY A 302 -3.21 -15.92 -4.75
CA GLY A 302 -2.67 -17.21 -5.18
C GLY A 302 -3.74 -18.18 -5.65
N HIS A 303 -5.04 -17.86 -5.52
CA HIS A 303 -6.11 -18.73 -5.99
C HIS A 303 -6.33 -18.71 -7.50
N LYS A 304 -5.63 -17.82 -8.23
CA LYS A 304 -5.63 -17.79 -9.67
C LYS A 304 -4.22 -17.71 -10.22
N ALA A 305 -4.00 -18.30 -11.39
CA ALA A 305 -2.72 -18.23 -12.08
C ALA A 305 -2.87 -18.10 -13.59
N GLN A 306 -1.90 -17.42 -14.18
CA GLN A 306 -1.70 -17.35 -15.62
C GLN A 306 -0.26 -17.71 -15.94
N VAL A 307 -0.09 -18.68 -16.84
CA VAL A 307 1.23 -19.15 -17.29
C VAL A 307 1.69 -18.32 -18.48
N VAL A 308 2.95 -17.88 -18.43
CA VAL A 308 3.61 -17.11 -19.48
C VAL A 308 4.94 -17.76 -19.81
N ALA A 309 5.11 -18.20 -21.05
CA ALA A 309 6.38 -18.64 -21.60
C ALA A 309 6.99 -17.52 -22.46
N PHE A 310 8.27 -17.23 -22.27
CA PHE A 310 8.98 -16.22 -23.05
C PHE A 310 10.40 -16.67 -23.34
N GLY A 311 11.03 -16.07 -24.35
CA GLY A 311 12.40 -16.39 -24.69
C GLY A 311 12.80 -15.97 -26.10
N LYS A 312 13.84 -16.62 -26.62
CA LYS A 312 14.34 -16.42 -27.98
C LYS A 312 14.31 -17.75 -28.73
N ASN A 313 13.56 -17.79 -29.81
CA ASN A 313 13.37 -19.00 -30.60
C ASN A 313 14.59 -19.28 -31.48
N LYS A 314 14.99 -20.55 -31.60
CA LYS A 314 16.01 -21.00 -32.56
C LYS A 314 15.38 -21.21 -33.94
N SER A 315 14.48 -22.17 -34.04
CA SER A 315 13.89 -22.63 -35.30
C SER A 315 12.53 -23.31 -35.15
N SER A 316 11.99 -23.45 -33.94
CA SER A 316 10.70 -24.11 -33.73
C SER A 316 9.60 -23.32 -34.45
N LYS A 317 8.63 -24.03 -35.03
CA LYS A 317 7.51 -23.44 -35.76
C LYS A 317 6.32 -23.14 -34.85
N THR A 318 6.10 -23.99 -33.83
CA THR A 318 4.99 -23.79 -32.90
C THR A 318 5.39 -24.11 -31.47
N ILE A 319 4.78 -23.39 -30.54
CA ILE A 319 4.80 -23.70 -29.11
C ILE A 319 3.40 -24.10 -28.67
N GLU A 320 3.33 -25.13 -27.84
CA GLU A 320 2.13 -25.58 -27.15
C GLU A 320 2.30 -25.40 -25.65
N ILE A 321 1.35 -24.74 -25.00
CA ILE A 321 1.27 -24.64 -23.54
C ILE A 321 -0.05 -25.29 -23.13
N ASN A 322 0.03 -26.36 -22.35
CA ASN A 322 -1.14 -26.98 -21.73
C ASN A 322 -1.10 -26.68 -20.24
N PHE A 323 -2.11 -25.97 -19.75
CA PHE A 323 -2.25 -25.62 -18.34
C PHE A 323 -3.64 -26.00 -17.85
N ASN A 324 -3.73 -26.82 -16.80
CA ASN A 324 -5.00 -27.34 -16.27
C ASN A 324 -5.91 -27.95 -17.36
N GLY A 325 -5.32 -28.66 -18.33
CA GLY A 325 -6.04 -29.30 -19.43
C GLY A 325 -6.48 -28.36 -20.55
N LYS A 326 -6.15 -27.06 -20.47
CA LYS A 326 -6.39 -26.07 -21.53
C LYS A 326 -5.13 -25.88 -22.35
N LEU A 327 -5.19 -26.39 -23.57
CA LEU A 327 -4.13 -26.28 -24.56
C LEU A 327 -4.23 -24.97 -25.34
N ILE A 328 -3.13 -24.24 -25.43
CA ILE A 328 -2.94 -23.18 -26.41
C ILE A 328 -1.78 -23.52 -27.32
N LYS A 329 -1.89 -23.11 -28.58
CA LYS A 329 -0.86 -23.28 -29.60
C LYS A 329 -0.65 -21.97 -30.34
N GLU A 330 0.59 -21.51 -30.40
CA GLU A 330 0.96 -20.29 -31.13
C GLU A 330 2.12 -20.58 -32.10
N GLU A 331 2.12 -19.90 -33.24
CA GLU A 331 3.21 -19.98 -34.20
C GLU A 331 4.37 -19.09 -33.76
N LEU A 332 5.59 -19.61 -33.93
CA LEU A 332 6.83 -18.92 -33.64
C LEU A 332 7.61 -18.66 -34.92
N LYS A 333 8.34 -17.55 -34.93
CA LYS A 333 9.26 -17.22 -36.00
C LYS A 333 10.69 -17.59 -35.62
N PRO A 334 11.48 -18.20 -36.52
CA PRO A 334 12.87 -18.53 -36.25
C PRO A 334 13.69 -17.30 -35.89
N LYS A 335 14.60 -17.43 -34.91
CA LYS A 335 15.52 -16.37 -34.45
C LYS A 335 14.85 -15.11 -33.87
N GLU A 336 13.54 -15.12 -33.65
CA GLU A 336 12.80 -14.02 -33.04
C GLU A 336 12.52 -14.29 -31.55
N PHE A 337 12.34 -13.20 -30.80
CA PHE A 337 11.86 -13.25 -29.42
C PHE A 337 10.36 -13.50 -29.38
N PHE A 338 9.88 -14.14 -28.32
CA PHE A 338 8.46 -14.46 -28.19
C PHE A 338 7.95 -14.30 -26.75
N ILE A 339 6.64 -14.08 -26.66
CA ILE A 339 5.85 -14.16 -25.43
C ILE A 339 4.59 -14.94 -25.76
N VAL A 340 4.40 -16.09 -25.14
CA VAL A 340 3.21 -16.92 -25.26
C VAL A 340 2.58 -17.05 -23.89
N ALA A 341 1.30 -16.72 -23.78
CA ALA A 341 0.63 -16.58 -22.49
C ALA A 341 -0.72 -17.26 -22.56
N HIS A 342 -1.05 -18.04 -21.53
CA HIS A 342 -2.35 -18.65 -21.42
C HIS A 342 -3.44 -17.57 -21.30
N PRO A 343 -4.52 -17.60 -22.09
CA PRO A 343 -5.44 -16.46 -22.27
C PRO A 343 -6.33 -16.17 -21.04
N ALA A 344 -6.43 -17.11 -20.10
CA ALA A 344 -7.27 -16.97 -18.91
C ALA A 344 -6.47 -17.19 -17.62
N ASN A 345 -6.81 -16.37 -16.61
CA ASN A 345 -6.49 -16.63 -15.21
C ASN A 345 -7.32 -17.83 -14.76
N GLU A 346 -6.67 -18.98 -14.61
CA GLU A 346 -7.34 -20.21 -14.17
C GLU A 346 -7.45 -20.22 -12.65
N ASN A 347 -8.59 -20.68 -12.15
CA ASN A 347 -8.73 -20.94 -10.72
C ASN A 347 -7.84 -22.14 -10.36
N LEU A 348 -7.05 -21.98 -9.31
CA LEU A 348 -6.22 -23.03 -8.76
C LEU A 348 -6.97 -23.76 -7.65
N ALA A 349 -6.95 -25.09 -7.71
CA ALA A 349 -7.29 -25.91 -6.56
C ALA A 349 -6.25 -25.68 -5.45
N GLU A 350 -6.66 -25.80 -4.17
CA GLU A 350 -5.75 -25.60 -3.03
C GLU A 350 -4.54 -26.56 -3.05
N ASN A 351 -4.67 -27.71 -3.72
CA ASN A 351 -3.66 -28.75 -3.87
C ASN A 351 -3.10 -28.87 -5.29
N SER A 352 -3.26 -27.86 -6.15
CA SER A 352 -2.70 -27.91 -7.51
C SER A 352 -1.19 -28.09 -7.48
N ASP A 353 -0.66 -28.93 -8.37
CA ASP A 353 0.77 -29.21 -8.38
C ASP A 353 1.60 -28.07 -8.97
N VAL A 354 0.95 -27.07 -9.58
CA VAL A 354 1.56 -25.84 -10.09
C VAL A 354 2.30 -25.06 -9.00
N TYR A 355 1.89 -25.17 -7.73
CA TYR A 355 2.61 -24.55 -6.61
C TYR A 355 3.99 -25.17 -6.38
N ASN A 356 4.25 -26.36 -6.92
CA ASN A 356 5.55 -27.02 -6.92
C ASN A 356 6.38 -26.69 -8.17
N PHE A 357 5.88 -25.87 -9.10
CA PHE A 357 6.64 -25.41 -10.26
C PHE A 357 7.96 -24.76 -9.79
N GLY A 358 9.08 -25.17 -10.40
CA GLY A 358 10.41 -24.76 -9.92
C GLY A 358 11.05 -25.69 -8.86
N ARG A 359 10.30 -26.61 -8.24
CA ARG A 359 10.75 -27.44 -7.10
C ARG A 359 10.56 -28.95 -7.29
N GLY A 360 9.83 -29.39 -8.31
CA GLY A 360 9.57 -30.81 -8.61
C GLY A 360 8.74 -31.00 -9.89
N GLU A 361 8.24 -32.23 -10.11
CA GLU A 361 7.34 -32.53 -11.23
C GLU A 361 6.02 -31.74 -11.11
N CYS A 362 5.64 -31.05 -12.17
CA CYS A 362 4.35 -30.38 -12.35
C CYS A 362 3.63 -31.06 -13.52
N LYS A 363 2.50 -31.70 -13.27
CA LYS A 363 1.68 -32.40 -14.28
C LYS A 363 0.59 -31.50 -14.82
N ASP A 364 0.18 -30.49 -14.06
CA ASP A 364 -0.84 -29.52 -14.47
C ASP A 364 -0.32 -28.55 -15.55
N LEU A 365 0.99 -28.50 -15.80
CA LEU A 365 1.63 -27.64 -16.80
C LEU A 365 2.61 -28.42 -17.69
N THR A 366 2.41 -28.36 -19.01
CA THR A 366 3.39 -28.85 -19.99
C THR A 366 3.62 -27.83 -21.08
N ILE A 367 4.87 -27.71 -21.52
CA ILE A 367 5.29 -26.82 -22.60
C ILE A 367 6.09 -27.62 -23.62
N LYS A 368 5.70 -27.53 -24.88
CA LYS A 368 6.34 -28.27 -25.97
C LYS A 368 6.55 -27.37 -27.17
N PHE A 369 7.70 -27.56 -27.80
CA PHE A 369 8.06 -26.90 -29.05
C PHE A 369 8.02 -27.93 -30.17
N TYR A 370 7.62 -27.50 -31.37
CA TYR A 370 7.56 -28.37 -32.53
C TYR A 370 8.23 -27.72 -33.74
N ASP A 371 8.92 -28.53 -34.53
CA ASP A 371 9.52 -28.13 -35.80
C ASP A 371 8.46 -27.97 -36.90
N ASP A 372 8.92 -27.66 -38.12
CA ASP A 372 8.08 -27.47 -39.30
C ASP A 372 7.35 -28.74 -39.76
N LYS A 373 7.82 -29.92 -39.33
CA LYS A 373 7.25 -31.24 -39.60
C LYS A 373 6.36 -31.74 -38.47
N GLY A 374 6.15 -30.95 -37.41
CA GLY A 374 5.33 -31.30 -36.26
C GLY A 374 6.00 -32.30 -35.32
N LYS A 375 7.33 -32.49 -35.41
CA LYS A 375 8.10 -33.27 -34.45
C LYS A 375 8.51 -32.38 -33.29
N GLU A 376 8.50 -32.94 -32.07
CA GLU A 376 8.93 -32.24 -30.87
C GLU A 376 10.39 -31.78 -31.01
N ASP A 377 10.60 -30.47 -30.84
CA ASP A 377 11.89 -29.79 -30.91
C ASP A 377 12.51 -29.77 -29.51
N LYS A 378 13.51 -30.62 -29.31
CA LYS A 378 14.22 -30.77 -28.04
C LYS A 378 15.39 -29.78 -27.87
N ASP A 379 15.69 -28.98 -28.91
CA ASP A 379 16.75 -27.97 -28.82
C ASP A 379 16.29 -26.73 -28.05
N MET A 380 15.00 -26.57 -27.82
CA MET A 380 14.47 -25.51 -26.95
C MET A 380 14.60 -25.93 -25.49
N GLU A 381 15.65 -25.45 -24.84
CA GLU A 381 15.92 -25.74 -23.43
C GLU A 381 15.19 -24.75 -22.49
N ASP A 382 14.61 -25.29 -21.42
CA ASP A 382 14.13 -24.50 -20.28
C ASP A 382 15.34 -23.97 -19.50
N SER A 383 15.36 -22.67 -19.22
CA SER A 383 16.44 -22.02 -18.47
C SER A 383 16.58 -22.51 -17.03
N PHE A 384 15.54 -23.10 -16.46
CA PHE A 384 15.59 -23.74 -15.14
C PHE A 384 16.00 -25.23 -15.17
N GLY A 385 16.17 -25.82 -16.36
CA GLY A 385 16.51 -27.25 -16.49
C GLY A 385 15.38 -28.18 -16.02
N HIS A 386 14.12 -27.75 -16.15
CA HIS A 386 12.97 -28.64 -15.96
C HIS A 386 12.98 -29.70 -17.07
N ASN A 387 13.35 -30.93 -16.70
CA ASN A 387 13.28 -32.10 -17.57
C ASN A 387 11.85 -32.62 -17.68
#